data_AF-A0A946DVS5-F1
#
_entry.id   AF-A0A946DVS5-F1
#
_cell.length_a   1.000
_cell.length_b   1.000
_cell.length_c   1.000
_cell.angle_alpha   90.00
_cell.angle_beta   90.00
_cell.angle_gamma   90.00
#
_symmetry.space_group_name_H-M   'P 1'
#
loop_
_entity.id
_entity.type
_entity.pdbx_description
1 polymer ?
#
loop_
_entity_poly.entity_id
_entity_poly.type
_entity_poly.pdbx_seq_one_letter_code
_entity_poly.pdbx_strand_id
1 'polypeptide(L)'
;MSLHDDVCRILWEEWDPMGLRPFTDIPNEYGSYAETISRYILEGRDEFKMISHLQQLQRNAMGLSHVDNERDRRVARLLLSLGE
;
A
#
# COMPACT_ATOMS: atom_id res chain seq x y z
N MET A 1 -11.02 3.59 14.27
CA MET A 1 -10.37 2.76 13.23
C MET A 1 -8.94 2.53 13.66
N SER A 2 -8.39 1.34 13.44
CA SER A 2 -6.98 1.07 13.72
C SER A 2 -6.11 1.54 12.54
N LEU A 3 -4.82 1.82 12.78
CA LEU A 3 -3.86 2.12 11.71
C LEU A 3 -3.88 1.05 10.62
N HIS A 4 -4.05 -0.21 11.00
CA HIS A 4 -4.14 -1.33 10.06
C HIS A 4 -5.38 -1.23 9.15
N ASP A 5 -6.53 -0.86 9.70
CA ASP A 5 -7.76 -0.66 8.91
C ASP A 5 -7.60 0.50 7.92
N ASP A 6 -7.01 1.62 8.35
CA ASP A 6 -6.74 2.78 7.50
C ASP A 6 -5.77 2.44 6.36
N VAL A 7 -4.71 1.69 6.67
CA VAL A 7 -3.77 1.19 5.65
C VAL A 7 -4.47 0.25 4.68
N CYS A 8 -5.25 -0.74 5.16
CA CYS A 8 -6.02 -1.64 4.30
C CYS A 8 -6.92 -0.86 3.35
N ARG A 9 -7.62 0.15 3.88
CA ARG A 9 -8.49 1.02 3.09
C ARG A 9 -7.73 1.78 2.02
N ILE A 10 -6.60 2.40 2.33
CA ILE A 10 -5.81 3.15 1.33
C ILE A 10 -5.27 2.21 0.25
N LEU A 11 -4.77 1.03 0.62
CA LEU A 11 -4.32 0.04 -0.36
C LEU A 11 -5.46 -0.40 -1.26
N TRP A 12 -6.64 -0.61 -0.66
CA TRP A 12 -7.84 -1.02 -1.36
C TRP A 12 -8.46 0.06 -2.23
N GLU A 13 -8.47 1.34 -1.84
CA GLU A 13 -9.16 2.47 -2.53
C GLU A 13 -8.24 3.26 -3.47
N GLU A 14 -6.94 3.29 -3.22
CA GLU A 14 -6.01 4.19 -3.93
C GLU A 14 -4.88 3.44 -4.65
N TRP A 15 -4.46 2.27 -4.14
CA TRP A 15 -3.31 1.56 -4.70
C TRP A 15 -3.68 0.47 -5.70
N ASP A 16 -4.56 -0.45 -5.34
CA ASP A 16 -5.05 -1.61 -6.12
C ASP A 16 -4.40 -1.80 -7.51
N PRO A 17 -3.16 -2.32 -7.55
CA PRO A 17 -2.42 -2.46 -8.81
C PRO A 17 -2.95 -3.59 -9.70
N MET A 18 -3.71 -4.51 -9.13
CA MET A 18 -4.31 -5.63 -9.83
C MET A 18 -5.71 -5.29 -10.36
N GLY A 19 -6.29 -4.17 -9.94
CA GLY A 19 -7.63 -3.75 -10.32
C GLY A 19 -8.71 -4.69 -9.79
N LEU A 20 -8.55 -5.23 -8.58
CA LEU A 20 -9.48 -6.16 -7.96
C LEU A 20 -10.77 -5.48 -7.46
N ARG A 21 -10.75 -4.17 -7.21
CA ARG A 21 -11.92 -3.41 -6.72
C ARG A 21 -13.25 -3.70 -7.43
N PRO A 22 -13.33 -3.79 -8.76
CA PRO A 22 -14.59 -4.06 -9.47
C PRO A 22 -15.06 -5.51 -9.37
N PHE A 23 -14.21 -6.42 -8.88
CA PHE A 23 -14.45 -7.87 -8.95
C PHE A 23 -14.68 -8.51 -7.58
N THR A 24 -14.36 -7.83 -6.48
CA THR A 24 -14.55 -8.33 -5.12
C THR A 24 -14.69 -7.19 -4.12
N ASP A 25 -15.48 -7.38 -3.07
CA ASP A 25 -15.64 -6.42 -1.96
C ASP A 25 -14.67 -6.70 -0.80
N ILE A 26 -13.64 -7.53 -1.00
CA ILE A 26 -12.79 -8.04 0.09
C ILE A 26 -11.51 -7.19 0.22
N PRO A 27 -11.47 -6.19 1.12
CA PRO A 27 -10.24 -5.44 1.43
C PRO A 27 -9.15 -6.30 2.08
N ASN A 28 -9.48 -7.52 2.54
CA ASN A 28 -8.55 -8.42 3.23
C ASN A 28 -7.41 -8.96 2.34
N GLU A 29 -7.53 -8.87 1.00
CA GLU A 29 -6.46 -9.27 0.05
C GLU A 29 -5.14 -8.53 0.34
N TYR A 30 -5.21 -7.28 0.81
CA TYR A 30 -4.03 -6.47 1.13
C TYR A 30 -3.66 -6.46 2.61
N GLY A 31 -4.39 -7.21 3.46
CA GLY A 31 -4.21 -7.21 4.91
C GLY A 31 -2.81 -7.65 5.38
N SER A 32 -2.20 -8.58 4.65
CA SER A 32 -0.82 -9.04 4.91
C SER A 32 0.23 -7.95 4.64
N TYR A 33 0.01 -7.11 3.62
CA TYR A 33 0.87 -5.97 3.32
C TYR A 33 0.62 -4.83 4.30
N ALA A 34 -0.63 -4.64 4.71
CA ALA A 34 -1.03 -3.59 5.64
C ALA A 34 -0.33 -3.72 7.00
N GLU A 35 -0.08 -4.93 7.49
CA GLU A 35 0.70 -5.15 8.72
C GLU A 35 2.13 -4.60 8.60
N THR A 36 2.83 -4.95 7.51
CA THR A 36 4.21 -4.50 7.28
C THR A 36 4.28 -3.00 7.05
N ILE A 37 3.33 -2.44 6.31
CA ILE A 37 3.23 -1.01 6.03
C ILE A 37 2.91 -0.22 7.31
N SER A 38 2.00 -0.71 8.14
CA SER A 38 1.69 -0.12 9.45
C SER A 38 2.95 -0.03 10.32
N ARG A 39 3.76 -1.09 10.35
CA ARG A 39 5.06 -1.07 11.05
C ARG A 39 6.00 -0.01 10.46
N TYR A 40 6.08 0.13 9.14
CA TYR A 40 6.94 1.13 8.51
C TYR A 40 6.53 2.57 8.81
N ILE A 41 5.22 2.83 8.92
CA ILE A 41 4.69 4.12 9.34
C ILE A 41 5.12 4.41 10.77
N LEU A 42 4.92 3.45 11.70
CA LEU A 42 5.31 3.59 13.11
C LEU A 42 6.83 3.73 13.32
N GLU A 43 7.64 3.15 12.44
CA GLU A 43 9.10 3.31 12.42
C GLU A 43 9.57 4.66 11.87
N GLY A 44 8.68 5.51 11.35
CA GLY A 44 9.01 6.81 10.77
C GLY A 44 9.85 6.69 9.48
N ARG A 45 9.58 5.68 8.65
CA ARG A 45 10.32 5.52 7.39
C ARG A 45 10.01 6.64 6.40
N ASP A 46 11.03 7.04 5.64
CA ASP A 46 10.91 8.07 4.62
C ASP A 46 10.11 7.61 3.39
N GLU A 47 9.58 8.60 2.64
CA GLU A 47 8.77 8.41 1.43
C GLU A 47 9.44 7.48 0.40
N PHE A 48 10.75 7.61 0.20
CA PHE A 48 11.47 6.80 -0.78
C PHE A 48 11.45 5.30 -0.43
N LYS A 49 11.62 4.96 0.85
CA LYS A 49 11.51 3.57 1.31
C LYS A 49 10.09 3.03 1.17
N MET A 50 9.07 3.84 1.44
CA MET A 50 7.68 3.43 1.28
C MET A 50 7.36 3.13 -0.20
N ILE A 51 7.74 4.04 -1.11
CA ILE A 51 7.58 3.83 -2.56
C ILE A 51 8.29 2.55 -3.02
N SER A 52 9.54 2.38 -2.61
CA SER A 52 10.33 1.20 -2.99
C SER A 52 9.69 -0.11 -2.50
N HIS A 53 9.07 -0.08 -1.32
CA HIS A 53 8.35 -1.23 -0.78
C HIS A 53 7.09 -1.55 -1.62
N LEU A 54 6.26 -0.56 -1.94
CA LEU A 54 5.08 -0.74 -2.79
C LEU A 54 5.45 -1.31 -4.17
N GLN A 55 6.55 -0.84 -4.76
CA GLN A 55 7.04 -1.37 -6.04
C GLN A 55 7.54 -2.82 -5.93
N GLN A 56 8.18 -3.16 -4.82
CA GLN A 56 8.60 -4.54 -4.56
C GLN A 56 7.41 -5.48 -4.37
N LEU A 57 6.34 -5.04 -3.69
CA LEU A 57 5.12 -5.85 -3.56
C LEU A 57 4.52 -6.15 -4.94
N GLN A 58 4.43 -5.15 -5.81
CA GLN A 58 3.94 -5.34 -7.18
C GLN A 58 4.79 -6.35 -7.96
N ARG A 59 6.12 -6.21 -7.93
CA ARG A 59 7.01 -7.09 -8.71
C ARG A 59 7.10 -8.50 -8.14
N ASN A 60 7.31 -8.61 -6.83
CA ASN A 60 7.68 -9.88 -6.20
C ASN A 60 6.47 -10.67 -5.71
N ALA A 61 5.45 -9.99 -5.18
CA ALA A 61 4.26 -10.67 -4.67
C ALA A 61 3.18 -10.82 -5.74
N MET A 62 3.02 -9.82 -6.62
CA MET A 62 1.97 -9.82 -7.65
C MET A 62 2.48 -10.21 -9.05
N GLY A 63 3.79 -10.29 -9.26
CA GLY A 63 4.38 -10.65 -10.55
C GLY A 63 4.26 -9.57 -11.63
N LEU A 64 3.98 -8.32 -11.26
CA LEU A 64 3.82 -7.21 -12.20
C LEU A 64 5.18 -6.73 -12.71
N SER A 65 5.36 -6.76 -14.02
CA SER A 65 6.57 -6.27 -14.69
C SER A 65 6.62 -4.75 -14.79
N HIS A 66 5.45 -4.10 -14.84
CA HIS A 66 5.31 -2.65 -14.87
C HIS A 66 4.74 -2.15 -13.55
N VAL A 67 5.30 -1.05 -13.03
CA VAL A 67 4.83 -0.37 -11.82
C VAL A 67 4.49 1.06 -12.14
N ASP A 68 3.39 1.55 -11.56
CA ASP A 68 2.96 2.94 -11.71
C ASP A 68 3.63 3.80 -10.64
N ASN A 69 4.71 4.48 -11.03
CA ASN A 69 5.50 5.32 -10.12
C ASN A 69 4.71 6.51 -9.56
N GLU A 70 3.76 7.07 -10.33
CA GLU A 70 2.99 8.23 -9.88
C GLU A 70 1.94 7.83 -8.86
N ARG A 71 1.23 6.73 -9.13
CA ARG A 71 0.31 6.12 -8.16
C ARG A 71 1.04 5.73 -6.88
N ASP A 72 2.18 5.04 -6.98
CA ASP A 72 2.93 4.58 -5.81
C ASP A 72 3.45 5.75 -4.96
N ARG A 73 3.87 6.86 -5.58
CA ARG A 73 4.21 8.11 -4.86
C ARG A 73 3.02 8.70 -4.13
N ARG A 74 1.87 8.82 -4.80
CA ARG A 74 0.65 9.36 -4.19
C ARG A 74 0.20 8.50 -3.01
N VAL A 75 0.19 7.18 -3.19
CA VAL A 75 -0.16 6.21 -2.13
C VAL A 75 0.83 6.28 -0.97
N ALA A 76 2.14 6.34 -1.23
CA ALA A 76 3.15 6.46 -0.18
C ALA A 76 2.94 7.69 0.70
N ARG A 77 2.61 8.85 0.12
CA ARG A 77 2.31 10.07 0.88
C ARG A 77 1.06 9.93 1.74
N LEU A 78 0.00 9.35 1.19
CA LEU A 78 -1.23 9.09 1.94
C LEU A 78 -0.96 8.16 3.14
N LEU A 79 -0.20 7.07 2.92
CA LEU A 79 0.17 6.15 3.98
C LEU A 79 1.01 6.81 5.08
N LEU A 80 1.99 7.65 4.71
CA LEU A 80 2.84 8.31 5.68
C LEU A 80 2.11 9.38 6.50
N SER A 81 1.09 10.03 5.93
CA SER A 81 0.25 10.98 6.68
C SER A 81 -0.57 10.34 7.82
N LEU A 82 -0.65 9.00 7.87
CA LEU A 82 -1.27 8.30 8.99
C LEU A 82 -0.39 8.25 10.25
N GLY A 83 0.91 8.53 10.12
CA GLY A 83 1.88 8.55 11.21
C GLY A 83 2.27 9.94 11.71
N GLU A 84 1.67 10.99 11.13
CA GLU A 84 1.90 12.40 11.49
C GLU A 84 1.00 12.87 12.64
#